data_AF-A0A6A4QAS0-F1
#
_entry.id   AF-A0A6A4QAS0-F1
#
_cell.length_a   1.000
_cell.length_b   1.000
_cell.length_c   1.000
_cell.angle_alpha   90.00
_cell.angle_beta   90.00
_cell.angle_gamma   90.00
#
_symmetry.space_group_name_H-M   'P 1'
#
loop_
_entity.id
_entity.type
_entity.pdbx_description
1 polymer ?
#
loop_
_entity_poly.entity_id
_entity_poly.type
_entity_poly.pdbx_seq_one_letter_code
_entity_poly.pdbx_strand_id
1 'polypeptide(L)'
;MSHSVKIYDTCIGCTQCVRACPTDVLEMIPWDGCKAKQIASAPRTEDCVGCKRCESACPTDFLSVRVYLWHETTRSMVRVFLAQVYLIFITNYFPWLTIVVVLPIAGGSLIFLFPHRGNKVIRWYTICICLVDLLLTTYAFCYHFKLDDPLIQLTENYKWIQFFDFYWRFGIDGLSIGPILLTGFITTLATLAAHPVTRESRLFHFLMLAMYSGQIGPFSSRDILLFFIMWELELIPVYLLLSMWGGGKKRLYSATKFLLYTAGGSILYSSNEPTLNFEMLTNRSYPVGLEIIFYIGFLIAFAVKSPIIPFHTWLPDTHGEAHYSTCMLLAGILLKMGAYGLVRINMELLPRAHSIFSPWLMIIGSIQIIYAASTSLGQRNLKKRIAYSSV
;
A
#
# COMPACT_ATOMS: atom_id res chain seq x y z
N MET A 1 4.71 -40.70 0.61
CA MET A 1 4.65 -41.30 -0.75
C MET A 1 5.07 -42.75 -0.62
N SER A 2 4.22 -43.72 -0.94
CA SER A 2 4.61 -45.14 -0.92
C SER A 2 4.86 -45.61 -2.35
N HIS A 3 6.05 -46.15 -2.59
CA HIS A 3 6.37 -46.86 -3.82
C HIS A 3 6.27 -48.35 -3.55
N SER A 4 5.53 -49.09 -4.39
CA SER A 4 5.50 -50.55 -4.33
C SER A 4 6.44 -51.08 -5.40
N VAL A 5 7.54 -51.70 -4.97
CA VAL A 5 8.37 -52.53 -5.85
C VAL A 5 7.84 -53.95 -5.71
N LYS A 6 7.31 -54.52 -6.80
CA LYS A 6 7.00 -55.94 -6.84
C LYS A 6 8.23 -56.69 -7.33
N ILE A 7 8.72 -57.58 -6.49
CA ILE A 7 9.87 -58.44 -6.77
C ILE A 7 9.30 -59.84 -6.95
N TYR A 8 9.61 -60.47 -8.07
CA TYR A 8 9.21 -61.85 -8.35
C TYR A 8 10.31 -62.82 -7.88
N ASP A 9 9.92 -64.03 -7.48
CA ASP A 9 10.81 -65.06 -6.90
C ASP A 9 11.88 -65.59 -7.88
N THR A 10 11.91 -65.10 -9.11
CA THR A 10 12.79 -65.55 -10.21
C THR A 10 13.91 -64.57 -10.55
N CYS A 11 14.17 -63.57 -9.72
CA CYS A 11 15.32 -62.68 -9.91
C CYS A 11 16.62 -63.50 -10.01
N ILE A 12 17.51 -63.11 -10.93
CA ILE A 12 18.81 -63.77 -11.15
C ILE A 12 19.98 -63.03 -10.47
N GLY A 13 19.72 -61.87 -9.86
CA GLY A 13 20.72 -61.04 -9.15
C GLY A 13 21.82 -60.43 -10.02
N CYS A 14 21.52 -60.13 -11.28
CA CYS A 14 22.44 -59.35 -12.13
C CYS A 14 22.44 -57.85 -11.76
N THR A 15 23.51 -57.13 -12.07
CA THR A 15 23.66 -55.70 -11.72
C THR A 15 23.19 -54.73 -12.81
N GLN A 16 22.48 -55.20 -13.85
CA GLN A 16 22.13 -54.40 -15.03
C GLN A 16 21.19 -53.23 -14.68
N CYS A 17 20.19 -53.46 -13.84
CA CYS A 17 19.22 -52.43 -13.45
C CYS A 17 19.87 -51.28 -12.65
N VAL A 18 20.87 -51.60 -11.82
CA VAL A 18 21.66 -50.61 -11.07
C VAL A 18 22.49 -49.77 -12.04
N ARG A 19 23.22 -50.41 -12.96
CA ARG A 19 24.05 -49.70 -13.97
C ARG A 19 23.26 -48.85 -14.95
N ALA A 20 22.03 -49.24 -15.24
CA ALA A 20 21.15 -48.48 -16.14
C ALA A 20 20.54 -47.23 -15.47
N CYS A 21 20.63 -47.12 -14.14
CA CYS A 21 20.10 -45.98 -13.40
C CYS A 21 21.05 -44.77 -13.56
N PRO A 22 20.60 -43.64 -14.11
CA PRO A 22 21.46 -42.47 -14.30
C PRO A 22 21.80 -41.73 -13.01
N THR A 23 21.08 -42.02 -11.92
CA THR A 23 21.19 -41.33 -10.62
C THR A 23 21.58 -42.27 -9.46
N ASP A 24 21.99 -43.51 -9.76
CA ASP A 24 22.42 -44.52 -8.78
C ASP A 24 21.46 -44.71 -7.60
N VAL A 25 20.15 -44.70 -7.91
CA VAL A 25 19.08 -44.75 -6.90
C VAL A 25 18.91 -46.15 -6.32
N LEU A 26 19.26 -47.19 -7.07
CA LEU A 26 19.06 -48.59 -6.70
C LEU A 26 20.33 -49.16 -6.08
N GLU A 27 20.21 -49.77 -4.89
CA GLU A 27 21.27 -50.58 -4.30
C GLU A 27 20.91 -52.08 -4.23
N MET A 28 21.95 -52.92 -4.17
CA MET A 28 21.82 -54.36 -4.00
C MET A 28 21.65 -54.69 -2.51
N ILE A 29 20.55 -55.34 -2.15
CA ILE A 29 20.26 -55.81 -0.78
C ILE A 29 20.29 -57.33 -0.75
N PRO A 30 20.73 -57.97 0.35
CA PRO A 30 20.59 -59.41 0.53
C PRO A 30 19.14 -59.89 0.42
N TRP A 31 18.92 -61.02 -0.25
CA TRP A 31 17.60 -61.66 -0.35
C TRP A 31 17.73 -63.17 -0.58
N ASP A 32 17.12 -63.94 0.31
CA ASP A 32 17.27 -65.40 0.35
C ASP A 32 16.43 -66.14 -0.72
N GLY A 33 15.47 -65.46 -1.36
CA GLY A 33 14.60 -66.05 -2.39
C GLY A 33 15.18 -66.03 -3.81
N CYS A 34 16.42 -65.57 -4.01
CA CYS A 34 17.06 -65.42 -5.32
C CYS A 34 18.35 -66.26 -5.37
N LYS A 35 18.69 -66.84 -6.53
CA LYS A 35 19.92 -67.65 -6.70
C LYS A 35 21.21 -66.90 -6.33
N ALA A 36 21.23 -65.59 -6.52
CA ALA A 36 22.40 -64.76 -6.26
C ALA A 36 22.50 -64.25 -4.81
N LYS A 37 21.52 -64.57 -3.94
CA LYS A 37 21.40 -64.07 -2.57
C LYS A 37 21.38 -62.54 -2.41
N GLN A 38 21.25 -61.80 -3.50
CA GLN A 38 21.12 -60.34 -3.53
C GLN A 38 20.15 -59.89 -4.63
N ILE A 39 19.45 -58.78 -4.42
CA ILE A 39 18.49 -58.17 -5.33
C ILE A 39 18.62 -56.64 -5.34
N ALA A 40 18.31 -56.00 -6.47
CA ALA A 40 18.23 -54.54 -6.54
C ALA A 40 16.87 -54.08 -6.01
N SER A 41 16.80 -53.50 -4.80
CA SER A 41 15.49 -53.23 -4.17
C SER A 41 15.38 -52.03 -3.25
N ALA A 42 16.47 -51.32 -2.91
CA ALA A 42 16.36 -50.11 -2.10
C ALA A 42 16.53 -48.87 -2.99
N PRO A 43 15.43 -48.33 -3.55
CA PRO A 43 15.48 -47.03 -4.19
C PRO A 43 15.61 -45.93 -3.13
N ARG A 44 16.63 -45.06 -3.24
CA ARG A 44 16.61 -43.74 -2.60
C ARG A 44 15.51 -42.88 -3.22
N THR A 45 14.36 -42.83 -2.55
CA THR A 45 13.12 -42.28 -3.14
C THR A 45 13.20 -40.79 -3.48
N GLU A 46 14.04 -40.03 -2.78
CA GLU A 46 14.27 -38.61 -3.01
C GLU A 46 15.05 -38.30 -4.30
N ASP A 47 15.88 -39.26 -4.75
CA ASP A 47 16.77 -39.11 -5.90
C ASP A 47 16.18 -39.69 -7.21
N CYS A 48 14.97 -40.28 -7.14
CA CYS A 48 14.35 -40.97 -8.26
C CYS A 48 13.62 -40.01 -9.21
N VAL A 49 14.11 -39.90 -10.45
CA VAL A 49 13.52 -39.06 -11.50
C VAL A 49 12.48 -39.76 -12.39
N GLY A 50 12.16 -41.03 -12.13
CA GLY A 50 11.08 -41.74 -12.82
C GLY A 50 11.31 -42.10 -14.31
N CYS A 51 12.56 -42.17 -14.78
CA CYS A 51 12.91 -42.36 -16.19
C CYS A 51 12.68 -43.78 -16.77
N LYS A 52 12.32 -44.77 -15.95
CA LYS A 52 12.05 -46.18 -16.32
C LYS A 52 13.18 -46.98 -17.01
N ARG A 53 14.40 -46.47 -17.09
CA ARG A 53 15.54 -47.19 -17.71
C ARG A 53 15.89 -48.52 -17.04
N CYS A 54 15.73 -48.61 -15.72
CA CYS A 54 15.97 -49.84 -14.97
C CYS A 54 14.96 -50.95 -15.32
N GLU A 55 13.73 -50.59 -15.69
CA GLU A 55 12.70 -51.54 -16.16
C GLU A 55 13.10 -52.10 -17.53
N SER A 56 13.52 -51.25 -18.48
CA SER A 56 13.93 -51.67 -19.83
C SER A 56 15.26 -52.43 -19.88
N ALA A 57 16.15 -52.20 -18.92
CA ALA A 57 17.47 -52.85 -18.90
C ALA A 57 17.45 -54.23 -18.24
N CYS A 58 16.36 -54.59 -17.55
CA CYS A 58 16.24 -55.89 -16.93
C CYS A 58 16.03 -56.94 -18.04
N PRO A 59 16.92 -57.94 -18.19
CA PRO A 59 16.86 -58.92 -19.29
C PRO A 59 15.63 -59.85 -19.23
N THR A 60 14.91 -59.75 -18.12
CA THR A 60 13.72 -60.50 -17.78
C THR A 60 12.81 -59.50 -17.09
N ASP A 61 11.56 -59.33 -17.51
CA ASP A 61 10.58 -58.32 -16.99
C ASP A 61 10.18 -58.53 -15.50
N PHE A 62 11.12 -58.95 -14.64
CA PHE A 62 10.96 -59.33 -13.25
C PHE A 62 11.14 -58.16 -12.27
N LEU A 63 11.41 -56.94 -12.74
CA LEU A 63 11.47 -55.75 -11.90
C LEU A 63 10.49 -54.70 -12.43
N SER A 64 9.25 -54.71 -11.93
CA SER A 64 8.30 -53.64 -12.24
C SER A 64 8.37 -52.57 -11.15
N VAL A 65 9.10 -51.48 -11.41
CA VAL A 65 9.07 -50.29 -10.54
C VAL A 65 7.98 -49.37 -11.06
N ARG A 66 6.76 -49.51 -10.49
CA ARG A 66 5.62 -48.70 -10.92
C ARG A 66 5.57 -47.40 -10.11
N VAL A 67 6.06 -46.31 -10.69
CA VAL A 67 5.94 -44.96 -10.12
C VAL A 67 4.51 -44.47 -10.37
N TYR A 68 3.70 -44.37 -9.31
CA TYR A 68 2.40 -43.70 -9.39
C TYR A 68 2.64 -42.19 -9.35
N LEU A 69 2.71 -41.55 -10.52
CA LEU A 69 2.49 -40.12 -10.63
C LEU A 69 0.97 -39.91 -10.69
N TRP A 70 0.35 -39.65 -9.55
CA TRP A 70 -1.08 -39.34 -9.51
C TRP A 70 -1.33 -37.98 -10.17
N HIS A 71 -2.37 -37.96 -11.01
CA HIS A 71 -2.89 -36.81 -11.73
C HIS A 71 -3.52 -35.83 -10.73
N GLU A 72 -2.78 -34.79 -10.32
CA GLU A 72 -3.27 -33.76 -9.38
C GLU A 72 -2.95 -32.34 -9.87
N THR A 73 -3.12 -32.09 -11.18
CA THR A 73 -2.65 -30.86 -11.83
C THR A 73 -3.58 -29.64 -11.71
N THR A 74 -4.72 -29.71 -11.03
CA THR A 74 -5.59 -28.52 -10.82
C THR A 74 -5.69 -28.07 -9.36
N ARG A 75 -5.54 -28.97 -8.38
CA ARG A 75 -5.50 -28.61 -6.95
C ARG A 75 -4.11 -28.19 -6.48
N SER A 76 -3.03 -28.74 -7.07
CA SER A 76 -1.67 -28.35 -6.70
C SER A 76 -1.30 -26.99 -7.28
N MET A 77 -1.78 -26.59 -8.46
CA MET A 77 -1.44 -25.28 -9.02
C MET A 77 -2.04 -24.14 -8.18
N VAL A 78 -3.25 -24.32 -7.64
CA VAL A 78 -3.85 -23.37 -6.68
C VAL A 78 -3.13 -23.43 -5.34
N ARG A 79 -2.76 -24.61 -4.82
CA ARG A 79 -2.01 -24.70 -3.55
C ARG A 79 -0.56 -24.25 -3.64
N VAL A 80 0.10 -24.42 -4.77
CA VAL A 80 1.45 -23.95 -5.06
C VAL A 80 1.40 -22.46 -5.33
N PHE A 81 0.43 -21.96 -6.11
CA PHE A 81 0.21 -20.52 -6.23
C PHE A 81 -0.12 -19.88 -4.88
N LEU A 82 -1.02 -20.47 -4.09
CA LEU A 82 -1.32 -20.02 -2.73
C LEU A 82 -0.13 -20.17 -1.79
N ALA A 83 0.67 -21.23 -1.87
CA ALA A 83 1.86 -21.43 -1.03
C ALA A 83 3.01 -20.50 -1.45
N GLN A 84 3.12 -20.17 -2.73
CA GLN A 84 4.12 -19.27 -3.29
C GLN A 84 3.71 -17.82 -3.02
N VAL A 85 2.42 -17.48 -3.13
CA VAL A 85 1.84 -16.25 -2.59
C VAL A 85 2.03 -16.18 -1.07
N TYR A 86 1.78 -17.26 -0.33
CA TYR A 86 1.98 -17.31 1.13
C TYR A 86 3.46 -17.15 1.52
N LEU A 87 4.39 -17.77 0.78
CA LEU A 87 5.84 -17.59 0.93
C LEU A 87 6.28 -16.16 0.58
N ILE A 88 5.73 -15.58 -0.49
CA ILE A 88 5.96 -14.18 -0.88
C ILE A 88 5.49 -13.25 0.26
N PHE A 89 4.30 -13.49 0.81
CA PHE A 89 3.71 -12.68 1.89
C PHE A 89 4.45 -12.83 3.23
N ILE A 90 5.11 -13.96 3.50
CA ILE A 90 5.83 -14.21 4.76
C ILE A 90 7.24 -13.58 4.77
N THR A 91 7.85 -13.38 3.61
CA THR A 91 9.19 -12.77 3.57
C THR A 91 9.15 -11.27 3.87
N ASN A 92 10.08 -10.78 4.70
CA ASN A 92 10.32 -9.34 4.96
C ASN A 92 10.69 -8.50 3.71
N TYR A 93 10.64 -9.09 2.51
CA TYR A 93 10.94 -8.45 1.23
C TYR A 93 9.69 -8.11 0.41
N PHE A 94 8.49 -8.42 0.90
CA PHE A 94 7.27 -8.04 0.19
C PHE A 94 7.01 -6.53 0.33
N PRO A 95 6.82 -5.79 -0.78
CA PRO A 95 6.64 -4.34 -0.74
C PRO A 95 5.20 -3.95 -0.38
N TRP A 96 4.82 -4.22 0.87
CA TRP A 96 3.49 -3.95 1.43
C TRP A 96 3.00 -2.53 1.17
N LEU A 97 3.82 -1.52 1.50
CA LEU A 97 3.45 -0.12 1.42
C LEU A 97 3.37 0.37 -0.01
N THR A 98 4.34 -0.02 -0.84
CA THR A 98 4.26 0.30 -2.27
C THR A 98 3.02 -0.29 -2.91
N ILE A 99 2.63 -1.53 -2.56
CA ILE A 99 1.41 -2.13 -3.11
C ILE A 99 0.19 -1.36 -2.62
N VAL A 100 0.07 -1.07 -1.32
CA VAL A 100 -1.05 -0.30 -0.77
C VAL A 100 -1.18 1.09 -1.43
N VAL A 101 -0.06 1.78 -1.67
CA VAL A 101 -0.10 3.11 -2.30
C VAL A 101 -0.43 3.00 -3.79
N VAL A 102 0.15 2.02 -4.52
CA VAL A 102 0.03 1.94 -5.99
C VAL A 102 -1.24 1.20 -6.44
N LEU A 103 -1.76 0.27 -5.64
CA LEU A 103 -2.93 -0.55 -6.00
C LEU A 103 -4.18 0.29 -6.34
N PRO A 104 -4.57 1.32 -5.55
CA PRO A 104 -5.72 2.14 -5.89
C PRO A 104 -5.56 2.87 -7.22
N ILE A 105 -4.42 3.52 -7.45
CA ILE A 105 -4.21 4.30 -8.67
C ILE A 105 -4.10 3.40 -9.91
N ALA A 106 -3.38 2.27 -9.81
CA ALA A 106 -3.28 1.29 -10.89
C ALA A 106 -4.65 0.66 -11.18
N GLY A 107 -5.38 0.26 -10.13
CA GLY A 107 -6.74 -0.26 -10.24
C GLY A 107 -7.70 0.76 -10.87
N GLY A 108 -7.54 2.05 -10.53
CA GLY A 108 -8.28 3.16 -11.12
C GLY A 108 -7.99 3.35 -12.60
N SER A 109 -6.72 3.27 -13.03
CA SER A 109 -6.36 3.40 -14.45
C SER A 109 -7.00 2.30 -15.31
N LEU A 110 -7.15 1.09 -14.77
CA LEU A 110 -7.84 -0.01 -15.44
C LEU A 110 -9.34 0.26 -15.66
N ILE A 111 -9.95 1.24 -14.96
CA ILE A 111 -11.36 1.60 -15.15
C ILE A 111 -11.64 2.05 -16.59
N PHE A 112 -10.66 2.68 -17.24
CA PHE A 112 -10.82 3.19 -18.60
C PHE A 112 -10.97 2.08 -19.66
N LEU A 113 -10.58 0.84 -19.35
CA LEU A 113 -10.75 -0.32 -20.22
C LEU A 113 -12.19 -0.87 -20.21
N PHE A 114 -13.01 -0.52 -19.20
CA PHE A 114 -14.39 -0.98 -19.12
C PHE A 114 -15.32 -0.24 -20.10
N PRO A 115 -16.40 -0.92 -20.57
CA PRO A 115 -17.36 -0.31 -21.50
C PRO A 115 -18.09 0.87 -20.85
N HIS A 116 -18.29 1.93 -21.63
CA HIS A 116 -18.82 3.22 -21.16
C HIS A 116 -20.24 3.13 -20.55
N ARG A 117 -21.03 2.11 -20.90
CA ARG A 117 -22.43 1.94 -20.43
C ARG A 117 -22.56 1.21 -19.08
N GLY A 118 -21.45 0.72 -18.50
CA GLY A 118 -21.45 -0.18 -17.34
C GLY A 118 -21.33 0.48 -15.96
N ASN A 119 -22.16 1.48 -15.61
CA ASN A 119 -22.04 2.21 -14.32
C ASN A 119 -22.02 1.30 -13.08
N LYS A 120 -22.83 0.24 -13.07
CA LYS A 120 -22.88 -0.73 -11.96
C LYS A 120 -21.57 -1.51 -11.83
N VAL A 121 -20.96 -1.90 -12.95
CA VAL A 121 -19.71 -2.69 -12.98
C VAL A 121 -18.56 -1.85 -12.44
N ILE A 122 -18.41 -0.62 -12.94
CA ILE A 122 -17.36 0.32 -12.50
C ILE A 122 -17.45 0.58 -10.98
N ARG A 123 -18.67 0.77 -10.48
CA ARG A 123 -18.91 1.02 -9.06
C ARG A 123 -18.50 -0.17 -8.19
N TRP A 124 -18.98 -1.37 -8.50
CA TRP A 124 -18.63 -2.57 -7.75
C TRP A 124 -17.15 -2.91 -7.84
N TYR A 125 -16.54 -2.68 -9.00
CA TYR A 125 -15.11 -2.80 -9.20
C TYR A 125 -14.32 -1.86 -8.28
N THR A 126 -14.74 -0.59 -8.18
CA THR A 126 -14.08 0.40 -7.32
C THR A 126 -14.21 0.04 -5.84
N ILE A 127 -15.40 -0.36 -5.40
CA ILE A 127 -15.63 -0.83 -4.02
C ILE A 127 -14.76 -2.06 -3.72
N CYS A 128 -14.64 -2.98 -4.68
CA CYS A 128 -13.78 -4.16 -4.55
C CYS A 128 -12.31 -3.76 -4.35
N ILE A 129 -11.78 -2.82 -5.14
CA ILE A 129 -10.41 -2.32 -4.96
C ILE A 129 -10.23 -1.70 -3.57
N CYS A 130 -11.14 -0.82 -3.14
CA CYS A 130 -11.04 -0.19 -1.81
C CYS A 130 -11.08 -1.24 -0.68
N LEU A 131 -11.95 -2.23 -0.77
CA LEU A 131 -12.03 -3.32 0.21
C LEU A 131 -10.78 -4.19 0.21
N VAL A 132 -10.27 -4.56 -0.96
CA VAL A 132 -9.04 -5.36 -1.06
C VAL A 132 -7.87 -4.60 -0.46
N ASP A 133 -7.73 -3.31 -0.76
CA ASP A 133 -6.66 -2.47 -0.21
C ASP A 133 -6.79 -2.27 1.31
N LEU A 134 -8.00 -2.05 1.82
CA LEU A 134 -8.26 -1.97 3.26
C LEU A 134 -7.96 -3.29 3.98
N LEU A 135 -8.31 -4.43 3.38
CA LEU A 135 -7.98 -5.75 3.93
C LEU A 135 -6.47 -6.00 3.89
N LEU A 136 -5.80 -5.57 2.82
CA LEU A 136 -4.35 -5.70 2.66
C LEU A 136 -3.59 -4.87 3.70
N THR A 137 -3.97 -3.60 3.89
CA THR A 137 -3.40 -2.72 4.93
C THR A 137 -3.61 -3.28 6.33
N THR A 138 -4.84 -3.73 6.62
CA THR A 138 -5.17 -4.35 7.93
C THR A 138 -4.35 -5.62 8.15
N TYR A 139 -4.22 -6.48 7.13
CA TYR A 139 -3.39 -7.69 7.19
C TYR A 139 -1.93 -7.34 7.47
N ALA A 140 -1.35 -6.40 6.71
CA ALA A 140 0.03 -5.98 6.88
C ALA A 140 0.30 -5.50 8.32
N PHE A 141 -0.60 -4.69 8.88
CA PHE A 141 -0.43 -4.17 10.24
C PHE A 141 -0.68 -5.21 11.32
N CYS A 142 -1.64 -6.13 11.16
CA CYS A 142 -1.89 -7.16 12.17
C CYS A 142 -0.77 -8.20 12.28
N TYR A 143 -0.12 -8.56 11.17
CA TYR A 143 0.87 -9.65 11.14
C TYR A 143 2.32 -9.19 11.10
N HIS A 144 2.60 -8.03 10.51
CA HIS A 144 3.98 -7.55 10.31
C HIS A 144 4.35 -6.31 11.12
N PHE A 145 3.39 -5.61 11.73
CA PHE A 145 3.67 -4.46 12.59
C PHE A 145 3.70 -4.88 14.07
N LYS A 146 4.80 -4.57 14.75
CA LYS A 146 4.99 -4.78 16.19
C LYS A 146 4.73 -3.48 16.94
N LEU A 147 3.68 -3.44 17.75
CA LEU A 147 3.29 -2.23 18.50
C LEU A 147 4.32 -1.79 19.56
N ASP A 148 5.12 -2.72 20.08
CA ASP A 148 6.06 -2.45 21.17
C ASP A 148 7.39 -1.80 20.71
N ASP A 149 7.65 -1.77 19.41
CA ASP A 149 8.89 -1.22 18.84
C ASP A 149 8.67 0.23 18.34
N PRO A 150 9.35 1.23 18.93
CA PRO A 150 9.20 2.63 18.53
C PRO A 150 9.87 2.96 17.18
N LEU A 151 10.65 2.04 16.62
CA LEU A 151 11.34 2.25 15.35
C LEU A 151 10.37 2.23 14.16
N ILE A 152 10.80 2.84 13.05
CA ILE A 152 10.07 2.78 11.79
C ILE A 152 10.16 1.36 11.22
N GLN A 153 9.00 0.77 10.94
CA GLN A 153 8.83 -0.59 10.43
C GLN A 153 8.31 -0.57 8.99
N LEU A 154 8.21 -1.77 8.37
CA LEU A 154 7.78 -1.96 6.98
C LEU A 154 8.57 -1.05 6.01
N THR A 155 9.88 -0.96 6.22
CA THR A 155 10.72 -0.03 5.47
C THR A 155 11.02 -0.54 4.08
N GLU A 156 10.77 0.29 3.08
CA GLU A 156 11.03 0.03 1.68
C GLU A 156 11.92 1.15 1.14
N ASN A 157 13.02 0.80 0.47
CA ASN A 157 13.97 1.78 -0.06
C ASN A 157 14.43 1.37 -1.45
N TYR A 158 13.80 1.95 -2.47
CA TYR A 158 14.16 1.72 -3.88
C TYR A 158 14.72 3.00 -4.48
N LYS A 159 15.80 2.90 -5.24
CA LYS A 159 16.35 4.05 -5.97
C LYS A 159 15.52 4.28 -7.24
N TRP A 160 14.81 5.39 -7.33
CA TRP A 160 13.91 5.68 -8.46
C TRP A 160 14.62 6.46 -9.57
N ILE A 161 15.18 7.64 -9.27
CA ILE A 161 15.86 8.48 -10.27
C ILE A 161 17.33 8.63 -9.89
N GLN A 162 18.22 8.04 -10.68
CA GLN A 162 19.66 8.01 -10.38
C GLN A 162 20.33 9.37 -10.48
N PHE A 163 19.90 10.23 -11.40
CA PHE A 163 20.52 11.55 -11.63
C PHE A 163 20.29 12.55 -10.48
N PHE A 164 19.13 12.48 -9.82
CA PHE A 164 18.76 13.36 -8.71
C PHE A 164 18.91 12.69 -7.33
N ASP A 165 19.51 11.49 -7.27
CA ASP A 165 19.54 10.61 -6.09
C ASP A 165 18.18 10.49 -5.38
N PHE A 166 17.10 10.40 -6.17
CA PHE A 166 15.75 10.33 -5.64
C PHE A 166 15.38 8.88 -5.30
N TYR A 167 14.92 8.67 -4.07
CA TYR A 167 14.55 7.36 -3.55
C TYR A 167 13.06 7.27 -3.26
N TRP A 168 12.48 6.15 -3.66
CA TRP A 168 11.16 5.70 -3.24
C TRP A 168 11.29 5.07 -1.84
N ARG A 169 11.11 5.89 -0.81
CA ARG A 169 11.26 5.50 0.60
C ARG A 169 9.93 5.50 1.32
N PHE A 170 9.44 4.31 1.65
CA PHE A 170 8.30 4.14 2.53
C PHE A 170 8.70 3.52 3.86
N GLY A 171 7.90 3.79 4.87
CA GLY A 171 7.96 3.14 6.18
C GLY A 171 6.93 3.74 7.12
N ILE A 172 6.57 2.97 8.12
CA ILE A 172 5.47 3.30 9.03
C ILE A 172 5.93 3.21 10.47
N ASP A 173 5.43 4.12 11.27
CA ASP A 173 5.51 4.14 12.73
C ASP A 173 4.12 4.25 13.35
N GLY A 174 4.05 4.28 14.69
CA GLY A 174 2.79 4.37 15.43
C GLY A 174 1.91 5.57 15.05
N LEU A 175 2.52 6.71 14.66
CA LEU A 175 1.79 7.90 14.22
C LEU A 175 1.06 7.67 12.89
N SER A 176 1.65 6.88 11.99
CA SER A 176 1.19 6.71 10.62
C SER A 176 0.11 5.63 10.46
N ILE A 177 0.05 4.64 11.35
CA ILE A 177 -0.92 3.52 11.30
C ILE A 177 -2.36 4.01 11.30
N GLY A 178 -2.71 4.86 12.27
CA GLY A 178 -4.07 5.35 12.47
C GLY A 178 -4.62 6.07 11.24
N PRO A 179 -3.92 7.11 10.73
CA PRO A 179 -4.32 7.81 9.51
C PRO A 179 -4.41 6.91 8.27
N ILE A 180 -3.51 5.93 8.09
CA ILE A 180 -3.55 5.03 6.93
C ILE A 180 -4.79 4.12 6.97
N LEU A 181 -5.07 3.48 8.12
CA LEU A 181 -6.28 2.66 8.28
C LEU A 181 -7.55 3.50 8.14
N LEU A 182 -7.56 4.71 8.71
CA LEU A 182 -8.68 5.64 8.59
C LEU A 182 -8.92 6.02 7.12
N THR A 183 -7.85 6.23 6.35
CA THR A 183 -7.90 6.55 4.93
C THR A 183 -8.59 5.44 4.13
N GLY A 184 -8.19 4.18 4.36
CA GLY A 184 -8.86 3.04 3.70
C GLY A 184 -10.31 2.85 4.10
N PHE A 185 -10.60 3.01 5.39
CA PHE A 185 -11.97 2.88 5.91
C PHE A 185 -12.90 3.97 5.35
N ILE A 186 -12.51 5.24 5.47
CA ILE A 186 -13.33 6.36 5.00
C ILE A 186 -13.47 6.32 3.48
N THR A 187 -12.43 5.96 2.73
CA THR A 187 -12.51 5.87 1.27
C THR A 187 -13.45 4.77 0.81
N THR A 188 -13.43 3.62 1.48
CA THR A 188 -14.38 2.54 1.22
C THR A 188 -15.82 3.00 1.46
N LEU A 189 -16.08 3.71 2.56
CA LEU A 189 -17.40 4.28 2.83
C LEU A 189 -17.78 5.40 1.84
N ALA A 190 -16.82 6.23 1.43
CA ALA A 190 -17.06 7.32 0.49
C ALA A 190 -17.42 6.81 -0.91
N THR A 191 -16.78 5.73 -1.36
CA THR A 191 -17.12 5.07 -2.63
C THR A 191 -18.48 4.36 -2.58
N LEU A 192 -18.85 3.77 -1.44
CA LEU A 192 -20.21 3.26 -1.20
C LEU A 192 -21.25 4.40 -1.24
N ALA A 193 -20.95 5.52 -0.60
CA ALA A 193 -21.81 6.69 -0.57
C ALA A 193 -21.99 7.31 -1.97
N ALA A 194 -20.99 7.19 -2.85
CA ALA A 194 -21.03 7.66 -4.23
C ALA A 194 -21.99 6.89 -5.17
N HIS A 195 -22.81 5.98 -4.63
CA HIS A 195 -23.81 5.20 -5.37
C HIS A 195 -24.64 5.98 -6.42
N PRO A 196 -25.16 7.20 -6.17
CA PRO A 196 -26.02 7.90 -7.12
C PRO A 196 -25.25 8.66 -8.22
N VAL A 197 -23.91 8.65 -8.23
CA VAL A 197 -23.12 9.33 -9.25
C VAL A 197 -23.19 8.57 -10.57
N THR A 198 -23.92 9.13 -11.54
CA THR A 198 -24.09 8.53 -12.88
C THR A 198 -23.34 9.25 -13.99
N ARG A 199 -23.10 10.57 -13.83
CA ARG A 199 -22.37 11.41 -14.79
C ARG A 199 -20.89 11.08 -14.76
N GLU A 200 -20.31 10.80 -15.93
CA GLU A 200 -18.87 10.54 -16.12
C GLU A 200 -18.31 9.57 -15.06
N SER A 201 -19.02 8.46 -14.83
CA SER A 201 -18.75 7.51 -13.74
C SER A 201 -17.31 6.98 -13.75
N ARG A 202 -16.72 6.74 -14.92
CA ARG A 202 -15.33 6.29 -15.07
C ARG A 202 -14.35 7.29 -14.45
N LEU A 203 -14.46 8.56 -14.84
CA LEU A 203 -13.58 9.61 -14.35
C LEU A 203 -13.80 9.82 -12.86
N PHE A 204 -15.05 9.84 -12.39
CA PHE A 204 -15.34 9.99 -10.96
C PHE A 204 -14.63 8.93 -10.09
N HIS A 205 -14.79 7.65 -10.45
CA HIS A 205 -14.22 6.55 -9.66
C HIS A 205 -12.69 6.47 -9.81
N PHE A 206 -12.14 6.79 -10.99
CA PHE A 206 -10.71 6.96 -11.16
C PHE A 206 -10.15 8.04 -10.23
N LEU A 207 -10.78 9.22 -10.17
CA LEU A 207 -10.33 10.31 -9.30
C LEU A 207 -10.45 9.95 -7.82
N MET A 208 -11.50 9.23 -7.41
CA MET A 208 -11.63 8.74 -6.03
C MET A 208 -10.50 7.77 -5.66
N LEU A 209 -10.10 6.86 -6.56
CA LEU A 209 -9.01 5.92 -6.33
C LEU A 209 -7.62 6.58 -6.43
N ALA A 210 -7.44 7.55 -7.33
CA ALA A 210 -6.22 8.35 -7.40
C ALA A 210 -6.04 9.18 -6.12
N MET A 211 -7.12 9.73 -5.60
CA MET A 211 -7.15 10.42 -4.30
C MET A 211 -6.84 9.46 -3.16
N TYR A 212 -7.35 8.23 -3.20
CA TYR A 212 -7.03 7.21 -2.19
C TYR A 212 -5.52 6.95 -2.08
N SER A 213 -4.87 6.73 -3.23
CA SER A 213 -3.41 6.58 -3.35
C SER A 213 -2.66 7.82 -2.84
N GLY A 214 -3.05 9.00 -3.31
CA GLY A 214 -2.44 10.28 -2.92
C GLY A 214 -2.62 10.62 -1.43
N GLN A 215 -3.61 10.03 -0.75
CA GLN A 215 -3.82 10.22 0.68
C GLN A 215 -3.00 9.27 1.54
N ILE A 216 -2.81 8.02 1.12
CA ILE A 216 -1.95 7.07 1.85
C ILE A 216 -0.46 7.44 1.70
N GLY A 217 -0.07 7.98 0.54
CA GLY A 217 1.32 8.32 0.23
C GLY A 217 2.03 9.19 1.27
N PRO A 218 1.49 10.34 1.70
CA PRO A 218 2.17 11.23 2.64
C PRO A 218 2.35 10.62 4.03
N PHE A 219 1.40 9.79 4.48
CA PHE A 219 1.50 9.09 5.76
C PHE A 219 2.54 7.95 5.75
N SER A 220 2.87 7.41 4.58
CA SER A 220 3.85 6.32 4.44
C SER A 220 5.23 6.80 4.00
N SER A 221 5.33 8.02 3.45
CA SER A 221 6.57 8.57 2.92
C SER A 221 7.61 8.91 4.00
N ARG A 222 8.87 8.55 3.74
CA ARG A 222 10.02 8.85 4.60
C ARG A 222 10.96 9.93 4.05
N ASP A 223 10.62 10.48 2.88
CA ASP A 223 11.43 11.47 2.17
C ASP A 223 10.56 12.71 1.90
N ILE A 224 11.10 13.91 2.12
CA ILE A 224 10.34 15.17 1.94
C ILE A 224 9.84 15.34 0.51
N LEU A 225 10.64 14.95 -0.49
CA LEU A 225 10.24 15.09 -1.87
C LEU A 225 9.16 14.08 -2.26
N LEU A 226 9.25 12.85 -1.76
CA LEU A 226 8.19 11.86 -1.96
C LEU A 226 6.90 12.27 -1.23
N PHE A 227 7.02 12.77 0.00
CA PHE A 227 5.93 13.36 0.76
C PHE A 227 5.25 14.47 -0.05
N PHE A 228 6.04 15.38 -0.62
CA PHE A 228 5.57 16.49 -1.45
C PHE A 228 4.85 16.02 -2.73
N ILE A 229 5.45 15.07 -3.47
CA ILE A 229 4.83 14.54 -4.69
C ILE A 229 3.47 13.91 -4.37
N MET A 230 3.39 13.12 -3.28
CA MET A 230 2.14 12.48 -2.87
C MET A 230 1.13 13.51 -2.33
N TRP A 231 1.61 14.56 -1.65
CA TRP A 231 0.80 15.68 -1.16
C TRP A 231 0.13 16.45 -2.30
N GLU A 232 0.85 16.69 -3.39
CA GLU A 232 0.33 17.35 -4.60
C GLU A 232 -0.53 16.41 -5.45
N LEU A 233 -0.22 15.10 -5.44
CA LEU A 233 -0.96 14.10 -6.21
C LEU A 233 -2.45 14.10 -5.89
N GLU A 234 -2.85 14.32 -4.63
CA GLU A 234 -4.28 14.37 -4.26
C GLU A 234 -4.98 15.69 -4.64
N LEU A 235 -4.24 16.78 -4.89
CA LEU A 235 -4.85 18.09 -5.20
C LEU A 235 -5.60 18.06 -6.53
N ILE A 236 -5.03 17.42 -7.55
CA ILE A 236 -5.63 17.35 -8.89
C ILE A 236 -6.97 16.57 -8.84
N PRO A 237 -7.03 15.34 -8.27
CA PRO A 237 -8.29 14.63 -8.09
C PRO A 237 -9.36 15.41 -7.32
N VAL A 238 -9.00 16.01 -6.19
CA VAL A 238 -9.95 16.79 -5.38
C VAL A 238 -10.51 17.97 -6.18
N TYR A 239 -9.65 18.73 -6.86
CA TYR A 239 -10.08 19.86 -7.69
C TYR A 239 -11.09 19.44 -8.77
N LEU A 240 -10.83 18.33 -9.46
CA LEU A 240 -11.72 17.82 -10.49
C LEU A 240 -13.04 17.29 -9.90
N LEU A 241 -12.98 16.57 -8.77
CA LEU A 241 -14.17 16.11 -8.06
C LEU A 241 -15.08 17.27 -7.64
N LEU A 242 -14.49 18.36 -7.15
CA LEU A 242 -15.22 19.57 -6.75
C LEU A 242 -15.80 20.33 -7.93
N SER A 243 -15.00 20.58 -8.97
CA SER A 243 -15.41 21.41 -10.12
C SER A 243 -16.50 20.75 -10.97
N MET A 244 -16.45 19.42 -11.13
CA MET A 244 -17.37 18.68 -11.99
C MET A 244 -18.61 18.15 -11.25
N TRP A 245 -18.43 17.59 -10.05
CA TRP A 245 -19.51 16.95 -9.27
C TRP A 245 -19.96 17.77 -8.04
N GLY A 246 -19.38 18.95 -7.80
CA GLY A 246 -19.92 19.91 -6.84
C GLY A 246 -21.37 20.27 -7.17
N GLY A 247 -22.24 20.23 -6.17
CA GLY A 247 -23.68 20.43 -6.32
C GLY A 247 -24.12 21.90 -6.23
N GLY A 248 -23.26 22.78 -5.69
CA GLY A 248 -23.62 24.18 -5.52
C GLY A 248 -23.23 25.07 -6.72
N LYS A 249 -23.83 26.27 -6.75
CA LYS A 249 -23.70 27.24 -7.86
C LYS A 249 -22.30 27.84 -7.97
N LYS A 250 -21.52 27.84 -6.87
CA LYS A 250 -20.18 28.45 -6.79
C LYS A 250 -19.07 27.41 -6.81
N ARG A 251 -19.34 26.17 -7.24
CA ARG A 251 -18.37 25.06 -7.27
C ARG A 251 -17.03 25.36 -7.94
N LEU A 252 -17.02 26.08 -9.08
CA LEU A 252 -15.77 26.45 -9.77
C LEU A 252 -14.97 27.47 -8.95
N TYR A 253 -15.64 28.45 -8.36
CA TYR A 253 -15.01 29.42 -7.45
C TYR A 253 -14.39 28.71 -6.25
N SER A 254 -15.14 27.81 -5.60
CA SER A 254 -14.64 27.05 -4.44
C SER A 254 -13.48 26.13 -4.81
N ALA A 255 -13.57 25.41 -5.94
CA ALA A 255 -12.50 24.52 -6.41
C ALA A 255 -11.22 25.29 -6.75
N THR A 256 -11.32 26.41 -7.47
CA THR A 256 -10.15 27.25 -7.77
C THR A 256 -9.58 27.90 -6.52
N LYS A 257 -10.42 28.36 -5.58
CA LYS A 257 -9.98 28.88 -4.28
C LYS A 257 -9.22 27.81 -3.49
N PHE A 258 -9.75 26.59 -3.41
CA PHE A 258 -9.06 25.45 -2.79
C PHE A 258 -7.69 25.23 -3.41
N LEU A 259 -7.63 25.07 -4.74
CA LEU A 259 -6.39 24.78 -5.46
C LEU A 259 -5.34 25.89 -5.27
N LEU A 260 -5.73 27.17 -5.35
CA LEU A 260 -4.81 28.28 -5.17
C LEU A 260 -4.27 28.37 -3.74
N TYR A 261 -5.11 28.09 -2.74
CA TYR A 261 -4.67 28.06 -1.35
C TYR A 261 -3.67 26.92 -1.12
N THR A 262 -4.02 25.70 -1.56
CA THR A 262 -3.21 24.52 -1.28
C THR A 262 -1.92 24.46 -2.11
N ALA A 263 -1.98 24.76 -3.41
CA ALA A 263 -0.79 24.80 -4.26
C ALA A 263 0.12 26.00 -3.91
N GLY A 264 -0.46 27.13 -3.49
CA GLY A 264 0.30 28.32 -3.10
C GLY A 264 1.16 28.11 -1.84
N GLY A 265 0.69 27.26 -0.91
CA GLY A 265 1.46 26.88 0.29
C GLY A 265 2.61 25.90 0.00
N SER A 266 2.56 25.20 -1.12
CA SER A 266 3.47 24.11 -1.50
C SER A 266 4.77 24.58 -2.17
N ILE A 267 4.89 25.87 -2.50
CA ILE A 267 6.11 26.42 -3.09
C ILE A 267 7.06 26.76 -1.95
N LEU A 268 7.98 25.85 -1.60
CA LEU A 268 9.27 26.18 -0.94
C LEU A 268 10.06 24.90 -0.66
N TYR A 269 10.88 24.44 -1.61
CA TYR A 269 12.22 23.90 -1.31
C TYR A 269 13.03 23.72 -2.61
N SER A 270 14.19 24.35 -2.68
CA SER A 270 15.25 24.03 -3.65
C SER A 270 16.54 23.98 -2.86
N SER A 271 17.10 22.79 -2.68
CA SER A 271 18.46 22.63 -2.18
C SER A 271 19.29 21.88 -3.19
N ASN A 272 20.58 22.20 -3.22
CA ASN A 272 21.56 21.58 -4.10
C ASN A 272 22.03 20.20 -3.61
N GLU A 273 21.47 19.68 -2.52
CA GLU A 273 21.86 18.38 -1.97
C GLU A 273 20.79 17.32 -2.23
N PRO A 274 21.18 16.14 -2.72
CA PRO A 274 20.22 15.22 -3.33
C PRO A 274 19.50 14.29 -2.32
N THR A 275 19.91 14.27 -1.05
CA THR A 275 19.32 13.37 -0.03
C THR A 275 18.35 14.09 0.90
N LEU A 276 17.05 13.85 0.74
CA LEU A 276 15.95 14.50 1.49
C LEU A 276 15.24 13.55 2.48
N ASN A 277 15.99 12.59 3.02
CA ASN A 277 15.52 11.62 3.99
C ASN A 277 15.26 12.26 5.35
N PHE A 278 14.09 11.99 5.96
CA PHE A 278 13.79 12.46 7.31
C PHE A 278 14.87 12.07 8.32
N GLU A 279 15.33 10.81 8.31
CA GLU A 279 16.30 10.33 9.30
C GLU A 279 17.64 11.07 9.24
N MET A 280 18.11 11.40 8.02
CA MET A 280 19.36 12.16 7.86
C MET A 280 19.16 13.64 8.18
N LEU A 281 17.99 14.20 7.84
CA LEU A 281 17.68 15.60 8.08
C LEU A 281 17.48 15.89 9.57
N THR A 282 16.88 14.96 10.34
CA THR A 282 16.68 15.09 11.80
C THR A 282 18.02 15.05 12.55
N ASN A 283 18.99 14.27 12.07
CA ASN A 283 20.32 14.19 12.67
C ASN A 283 21.26 15.34 12.27
N ARG A 284 20.84 16.24 11.37
CA ARG A 284 21.65 17.37 10.92
C ARG A 284 21.38 18.59 11.79
N SER A 285 22.45 19.23 12.25
CA SER A 285 22.35 20.50 12.98
C SER A 285 22.28 21.68 12.02
N TYR A 286 21.17 22.42 12.03
CA TYR A 286 21.03 23.68 11.28
C TYR A 286 21.36 24.89 12.14
N PRO A 287 21.70 26.06 11.56
CA PRO A 287 21.61 27.32 12.29
C PRO A 287 20.15 27.60 12.68
N VAL A 288 19.92 28.09 13.90
CA VAL A 288 18.54 28.33 14.41
C VAL A 288 17.74 29.27 13.51
N GLY A 289 18.36 30.30 12.94
CA GLY A 289 17.68 31.21 12.02
C GLY A 289 17.16 30.51 10.74
N LEU A 290 17.92 29.55 10.22
CA LEU A 290 17.52 28.75 9.05
C LEU A 290 16.42 27.75 9.42
N GLU A 291 16.51 27.14 10.61
CA GLU A 291 15.47 26.27 11.15
C GLU A 291 14.12 27.01 11.30
N ILE A 292 14.15 28.26 11.77
CA ILE A 292 12.96 29.13 11.88
C ILE A 292 12.36 29.43 10.51
N ILE A 293 13.18 29.73 9.50
CA ILE A 293 12.69 30.01 8.13
C ILE A 293 11.97 28.78 7.56
N PHE A 294 12.58 27.59 7.68
CA PHE A 294 11.95 26.34 7.24
C PHE A 294 10.69 26.03 8.03
N TYR A 295 10.72 26.25 9.35
CA TYR A 295 9.56 26.02 10.21
C TYR A 295 8.37 26.88 9.78
N ILE A 296 8.58 28.18 9.51
CA ILE A 296 7.52 29.08 9.05
C ILE A 296 7.01 28.66 7.67
N GLY A 297 7.90 28.29 6.74
CA GLY A 297 7.52 27.82 5.40
C GLY A 297 6.60 26.60 5.46
N PHE A 298 7.03 25.55 6.18
CA PHE A 298 6.21 24.34 6.38
C PHE A 298 4.96 24.62 7.22
N LEU A 299 5.04 25.50 8.22
CA LEU A 299 3.88 25.90 9.02
C LEU A 299 2.81 26.52 8.13
N ILE A 300 3.16 27.40 7.19
CA ILE A 300 2.19 28.00 6.25
C ILE A 300 1.58 26.92 5.36
N ALA A 301 2.41 26.04 4.78
CA ALA A 301 1.95 24.94 3.93
C ALA A 301 0.92 24.04 4.65
N PHE A 302 1.23 23.64 5.88
CA PHE A 302 0.37 22.78 6.68
C PHE A 302 -0.81 23.53 7.31
N ALA A 303 -0.64 24.81 7.66
CA ALA A 303 -1.70 25.67 8.18
C ALA A 303 -2.83 25.83 7.19
N VAL A 304 -2.53 25.94 5.89
CA VAL A 304 -3.57 25.97 4.85
C VAL A 304 -4.40 24.69 4.90
N LYS A 305 -3.77 23.51 4.99
CA LYS A 305 -4.46 22.22 4.93
C LYS A 305 -5.13 21.80 6.25
N SER A 306 -4.53 22.19 7.39
CA SER A 306 -5.01 22.01 8.76
C SER A 306 -5.81 23.22 9.26
N PRO A 307 -6.70 23.76 8.39
CA PRO A 307 -7.26 25.13 8.39
C PRO A 307 -6.90 26.04 9.58
N ILE A 308 -5.63 26.38 9.79
CA ILE A 308 -5.20 27.23 10.92
C ILE A 308 -5.52 28.69 10.58
N ILE A 309 -6.02 29.47 11.54
CA ILE A 309 -6.23 30.92 11.34
C ILE A 309 -4.90 31.59 10.90
N PRO A 310 -4.88 32.40 9.82
CA PRO A 310 -6.01 32.92 9.04
C PRO A 310 -6.40 32.12 7.78
N PHE A 311 -5.77 30.98 7.52
CA PHE A 311 -5.84 30.23 6.25
C PHE A 311 -7.04 29.26 6.12
N HIS A 312 -8.06 29.37 6.97
CA HIS A 312 -9.20 28.42 7.01
C HIS A 312 -10.32 28.72 6.01
N THR A 313 -10.34 29.91 5.37
CA THR A 313 -11.54 30.40 4.66
C THR A 313 -11.93 29.59 3.41
N TRP A 314 -11.03 28.78 2.85
CA TRP A 314 -11.33 27.90 1.72
C TRP A 314 -12.20 26.71 2.14
N LEU A 315 -12.08 26.25 3.39
CA LEU A 315 -12.69 25.01 3.86
C LEU A 315 -14.24 25.09 3.87
N PRO A 316 -14.89 26.10 4.50
CA PRO A 316 -16.35 26.16 4.54
C PRO A 316 -16.98 26.32 3.14
N ASP A 317 -16.31 27.02 2.23
CA ASP A 317 -16.76 27.17 0.84
C ASP A 317 -16.64 25.87 0.05
N THR A 318 -15.57 25.11 0.28
CA THR A 318 -15.34 23.83 -0.39
C THR A 318 -16.34 22.78 0.08
N HIS A 319 -16.48 22.61 1.39
CA HIS A 319 -17.44 21.67 1.99
C HIS A 319 -18.90 22.02 1.70
N GLY A 320 -19.22 23.33 1.60
CA GLY A 320 -20.56 23.79 1.26
C GLY A 320 -21.02 23.32 -0.13
N GLU A 321 -20.10 23.25 -1.09
CA GLU A 321 -20.40 23.01 -2.50
C GLU A 321 -20.13 21.56 -2.94
N ALA A 322 -19.26 20.84 -2.22
CA ALA A 322 -18.82 19.50 -2.56
C ALA A 322 -19.94 18.43 -2.49
N HIS A 323 -19.78 17.39 -3.32
CA HIS A 323 -20.56 16.16 -3.22
C HIS A 323 -20.23 15.47 -1.89
N TYR A 324 -21.21 14.84 -1.25
CA TYR A 324 -21.04 14.32 0.11
C TYR A 324 -19.98 13.21 0.20
N SER A 325 -19.81 12.38 -0.83
CA SER A 325 -18.72 11.39 -0.87
C SER A 325 -17.34 12.07 -0.92
N THR A 326 -17.19 13.16 -1.67
CA THR A 326 -15.95 13.95 -1.70
C THR A 326 -15.75 14.69 -0.38
N CYS A 327 -16.82 15.20 0.26
CA CYS A 327 -16.75 15.80 1.60
C CYS A 327 -16.21 14.83 2.65
N MET A 328 -16.55 13.54 2.56
CA MET A 328 -16.07 12.53 3.50
C MET A 328 -14.54 12.42 3.43
N LEU A 329 -13.98 12.40 2.22
CA LEU A 329 -12.53 12.34 2.05
C LEU A 329 -11.83 13.65 2.44
N LEU A 330 -12.44 14.79 2.13
CA LEU A 330 -11.94 16.11 2.53
C LEU A 330 -11.88 16.25 4.05
N ALA A 331 -13.02 16.11 4.73
CA ALA A 331 -13.10 16.29 6.18
C ALA A 331 -12.38 15.17 6.94
N GLY A 332 -12.51 13.94 6.44
CA GLY A 332 -12.05 12.73 7.11
C GLY A 332 -10.53 12.59 7.09
N ILE A 333 -9.89 12.93 5.96
CA ILE A 333 -8.49 12.56 5.70
C ILE A 333 -7.64 13.79 5.38
N LEU A 334 -8.08 14.65 4.46
CA LEU A 334 -7.24 15.76 3.97
C LEU A 334 -6.78 16.71 5.09
N LEU A 335 -7.65 17.04 6.06
CA LEU A 335 -7.24 17.86 7.21
C LEU A 335 -6.21 17.15 8.11
N LYS A 336 -6.29 15.82 8.23
CA LYS A 336 -5.39 15.02 9.07
C LYS A 336 -3.99 14.96 8.48
N MET A 337 -3.87 15.04 7.15
CA MET A 337 -2.57 15.16 6.48
C MET A 337 -1.85 16.44 6.88
N GLY A 338 -2.57 17.56 7.00
CA GLY A 338 -2.05 18.82 7.52
C GLY A 338 -1.48 18.67 8.93
N ALA A 339 -2.26 18.09 9.84
CA ALA A 339 -1.82 17.81 11.21
C ALA A 339 -0.63 16.84 11.26
N TYR A 340 -0.64 15.79 10.44
CA TYR A 340 0.48 14.85 10.33
C TYR A 340 1.76 15.54 9.88
N GLY A 341 1.70 16.43 8.87
CA GLY A 341 2.84 17.25 8.45
C GLY A 341 3.38 18.13 9.58
N LEU A 342 2.50 18.76 10.37
CA LEU A 342 2.92 19.57 11.53
C LEU A 342 3.68 18.74 12.57
N VAL A 343 3.24 17.52 12.85
CA VAL A 343 3.94 16.65 13.80
C VAL A 343 5.25 16.14 13.19
N ARG A 344 5.19 15.54 12.00
CA ARG A 344 6.34 14.85 11.39
C ARG A 344 7.46 15.78 10.94
N ILE A 345 7.11 16.97 10.44
CA ILE A 345 8.07 17.89 9.82
C ILE A 345 8.33 19.09 10.74
N ASN A 346 7.31 19.73 11.29
CA ASN A 346 7.55 20.91 12.14
C ASN A 346 8.05 20.51 13.54
N MET A 347 7.45 19.51 14.18
CA MET A 347 7.82 19.12 15.54
C MET A 347 9.03 18.19 15.60
N GLU A 348 9.05 17.10 14.81
CA GLU A 348 10.14 16.11 14.88
C GLU A 348 11.42 16.54 14.15
N LEU A 349 11.30 17.17 12.97
CA LEU A 349 12.47 17.56 12.17
C LEU A 349 13.05 18.92 12.58
N LEU A 350 12.24 19.84 13.12
CA LEU A 350 12.64 21.21 13.47
C LEU A 350 12.36 21.54 14.97
N PRO A 351 12.91 20.76 15.92
CA PRO A 351 12.50 20.79 17.32
C PRO A 351 12.83 22.09 18.05
N ARG A 352 13.92 22.77 17.71
CA ARG A 352 14.30 24.04 18.38
C ARG A 352 13.37 25.15 17.95
N ALA A 353 13.11 25.26 16.64
CA ALA A 353 12.11 26.19 16.13
C ALA A 353 10.72 25.87 16.71
N HIS A 354 10.33 24.59 16.78
CA HIS A 354 9.08 24.17 17.38
C HIS A 354 8.93 24.63 18.84
N SER A 355 9.98 24.49 19.66
CA SER A 355 9.94 24.93 21.06
C SER A 355 9.66 26.42 21.23
N ILE A 356 10.14 27.25 20.29
CA ILE A 356 9.92 28.71 20.28
C ILE A 356 8.48 29.04 19.85
N PHE A 357 7.95 28.35 18.83
CA PHE A 357 6.63 28.62 18.27
C PHE A 357 5.48 27.90 18.98
N SER A 358 5.74 26.86 19.76
CA SER A 358 4.71 26.05 20.44
C SER A 358 3.73 26.87 21.29
N PRO A 359 4.16 27.84 22.13
CA PRO A 359 3.24 28.71 22.87
C PRO A 359 2.29 29.51 21.96
N TRP A 360 2.80 29.98 20.81
CA TRP A 360 2.00 30.72 19.84
C TRP A 360 0.96 29.83 19.16
N LEU A 361 1.33 28.59 18.81
CA LEU A 361 0.39 27.61 18.26
C LEU A 361 -0.73 27.27 19.24
N MET A 362 -0.44 27.16 20.54
CA MET A 362 -1.47 26.95 21.56
C MET A 362 -2.45 28.13 21.64
N ILE A 363 -1.95 29.36 21.58
CA ILE A 363 -2.78 30.58 21.58
C ILE A 363 -3.67 30.61 20.33
N ILE A 364 -3.08 30.42 19.14
CA ILE A 364 -3.80 30.44 17.86
C ILE A 364 -4.85 29.32 17.84
N GLY A 365 -4.51 28.11 18.27
CA GLY A 365 -5.44 26.98 18.37
C GLY A 365 -6.60 27.26 19.32
N SER A 366 -6.34 27.87 20.47
CA SER A 366 -7.40 28.27 21.41
C SER A 366 -8.35 29.32 20.81
N ILE A 367 -7.80 30.34 20.14
CA ILE A 367 -8.60 31.36 19.44
C ILE A 367 -9.42 30.71 18.32
N GLN A 368 -8.83 29.77 17.59
CA GLN A 368 -9.48 29.06 16.50
C GLN A 368 -10.70 28.27 16.96
N ILE A 369 -10.59 27.53 18.07
CA ILE A 369 -11.72 26.78 18.66
C ILE A 369 -12.89 27.72 18.96
N ILE A 370 -12.63 28.85 19.64
CA ILE A 370 -13.67 29.83 20.00
C ILE A 370 -14.30 30.46 18.75
N TYR A 371 -13.45 30.84 17.78
CA TYR A 371 -13.89 31.45 16.53
C TYR A 371 -14.73 30.51 15.69
N ALA A 372 -14.28 29.27 15.49
CA ALA A 372 -14.96 28.25 14.69
C ALA A 372 -16.30 27.85 15.31
N ALA A 373 -16.35 27.69 16.64
CA ALA A 373 -17.60 27.41 17.37
C ALA A 373 -18.62 28.56 17.22
N SER A 374 -18.18 29.81 17.41
CA SER A 374 -19.04 30.99 17.31
C SER A 374 -19.57 31.21 15.88
N THR A 375 -18.70 31.05 14.88
CA THR A 375 -19.08 31.19 13.47
C THR A 375 -19.98 30.07 12.98
N SER A 376 -19.78 28.83 13.45
CA SER A 376 -20.65 27.68 13.18
C SER A 376 -22.10 27.95 13.60
N LEU A 377 -22.31 28.50 14.80
CA LEU A 377 -23.65 28.88 15.30
C LEU A 377 -24.33 29.91 14.38
N GLY A 378 -23.56 30.88 13.86
CA GLY A 378 -24.04 31.92 12.94
C GLY A 378 -24.35 31.43 11.52
N GLN A 379 -23.89 30.24 11.12
CA GLN A 379 -24.16 29.73 9.77
C GLN A 379 -25.60 29.24 9.61
N ARG A 380 -26.28 29.68 8.54
CA ARG A 380 -27.61 29.17 8.14
C ARG A 380 -27.53 27.91 7.27
N ASN A 381 -26.43 27.73 6.53
CA ASN A 381 -26.24 26.57 5.67
C ASN A 381 -25.67 25.40 6.51
N LEU A 382 -26.39 24.27 6.55
CA LEU A 382 -26.00 23.09 7.34
C LEU A 382 -24.62 22.55 6.96
N LYS A 383 -24.29 22.45 5.67
CA LYS A 383 -22.96 21.97 5.23
C LYS A 383 -21.85 22.90 5.70
N LYS A 384 -22.06 24.22 5.62
CA LYS A 384 -21.08 25.20 6.12
C LYS A 384 -20.97 25.17 7.64
N ARG A 385 -22.07 24.97 8.36
CA ARG A 385 -22.08 24.80 9.82
C ARG A 385 -21.20 23.62 10.25
N ILE A 386 -21.38 22.45 9.61
CA ILE A 386 -20.55 21.27 9.88
C ILE A 386 -19.09 21.51 9.48
N ALA A 387 -18.84 22.23 8.38
CA ALA A 387 -17.49 22.58 7.96
C ALA A 387 -16.77 23.46 8.98
N TYR A 388 -17.43 24.49 9.52
CA TYR A 388 -16.86 25.30 10.62
C TYR A 388 -16.68 24.49 11.89
N SER A 389 -17.53 23.51 12.18
CA SER A 389 -17.28 22.58 13.30
C SER A 389 -16.07 21.66 13.07
N SER A 390 -15.57 21.55 11.84
CA SER A 390 -14.39 20.74 11.50
C SER A 390 -13.09 21.55 11.57
N VAL A 391 -13.18 22.89 11.52
CA VAL A 391 -12.09 23.85 11.78
C VAL A 391 -11.83 23.90 13.28
#